data_AF-W7BDW3-F1
#
_entry.id   AF-W7BDW3-F1
#
_cell.length_a   1.000
_cell.length_b   1.000
_cell.length_c   1.000
_cell.angle_alpha   90.00
_cell.angle_beta   90.00
_cell.angle_gamma   90.00
#
_symmetry.space_group_name_H-M   'P 1'
#
loop_
_entity.id
_entity.type
_entity.pdbx_description
1 polymer ?
#
loop_
_entity_poly.entity_id
_entity_poly.type
_entity_poly.pdbx_seq_one_letter_code
_entity_poly.pdbx_strand_id
1 'polypeptide(L)'
;MDIMQEMNKQGIETRLLWNPMHCQPCFADYDFYAHTEGVPAISEQLFQSGLCLPSTTSLTDVELSQVVQTLTTIISGITKQKMEPIMQ
;
A
#
# COMPACT_ATOMS: atom_id res chain seq x y z
N MET A 1 1.96 -10.93 7.26
CA MET A 1 0.60 -10.92 6.72
C MET A 1 0.57 -9.92 5.58
N ASP A 2 0.23 -10.37 4.38
CA ASP A 2 0.15 -9.51 3.19
C ASP A 2 -1.27 -8.92 3.11
N ILE A 3 -1.39 -7.60 3.25
CA ILE A 3 -2.68 -6.88 3.24
C ILE A 3 -3.39 -7.09 1.90
N MET A 4 -2.65 -7.07 0.78
CA MET A 4 -3.24 -7.22 -0.55
C MET A 4 -3.87 -8.60 -0.72
N GLN A 5 -3.19 -9.65 -0.26
CA GLN A 5 -3.73 -11.01 -0.30
C GLN A 5 -5.00 -11.15 0.52
N GLU A 6 -5.06 -10.55 1.71
CA GLU A 6 -6.22 -10.67 2.57
C GLU A 6 -7.43 -9.89 2.05
N MET A 7 -7.20 -8.70 1.48
CA MET A 7 -8.25 -7.95 0.78
C MET A 7 -8.76 -8.72 -0.44
N ASN A 8 -7.87 -9.35 -1.21
CA ASN A 8 -8.25 -10.15 -2.38
C ASN A 8 -9.11 -11.37 -2.01
N LYS A 9 -8.88 -12.01 -0.86
CA LYS A 9 -9.75 -13.11 -0.36
C LYS A 9 -11.19 -12.66 -0.11
N GLN A 10 -11.40 -11.37 0.19
CA GLN A 10 -12.71 -10.75 0.37
C GLN A 10 -13.30 -10.20 -0.94
N GLY A 11 -12.66 -10.49 -2.09
CA GLY A 11 -13.07 -10.00 -3.41
C GLY A 11 -12.71 -8.53 -3.67
N ILE A 12 -11.83 -7.94 -2.85
CA ILE A 12 -11.43 -6.53 -2.98
C ILE A 12 -10.09 -6.47 -3.72
N GLU A 13 -10.13 -6.02 -4.97
CA GLU A 13 -8.91 -5.75 -5.74
C GLU A 13 -8.14 -4.57 -5.12
N THR A 14 -6.83 -4.72 -4.99
CA THR A 14 -5.93 -3.63 -4.60
C THR A 14 -4.74 -3.58 -5.53
N ARG A 15 -4.10 -2.42 -5.62
CA ARG A 15 -2.90 -2.22 -6.43
C ARG A 15 -1.83 -1.51 -5.61
N LEU A 16 -0.58 -1.75 -5.94
CA LEU A 16 0.49 -0.89 -5.44
C LEU A 16 0.36 0.50 -6.07
N LEU A 17 0.98 1.49 -5.42
CA LEU A 17 1.17 2.78 -6.06
C LEU A 17 2.03 2.62 -7.32
N TRP A 18 2.07 3.66 -8.15
CA TRP A 18 2.87 3.64 -9.37
C TRP A 18 4.36 3.47 -9.04
N ASN A 19 5.01 2.54 -9.73
CA ASN A 19 6.47 2.40 -9.67
C ASN A 19 7.12 3.70 -10.16
N PRO A 20 7.96 4.37 -9.34
CA PRO A 20 8.58 5.63 -9.72
C PRO A 20 9.34 5.49 -11.04
N MET A 21 9.25 6.51 -11.89
CA MET A 21 9.81 6.45 -13.25
C MET A 21 11.31 6.13 -13.22
N HIS A 22 12.07 6.75 -12.34
CA HIS A 22 13.53 6.54 -12.22
C HIS A 22 13.92 5.13 -11.76
N CYS A 23 12.98 4.34 -11.24
CA CYS A 23 13.19 2.94 -10.88
C CYS A 23 12.86 1.96 -12.03
N GLN A 24 12.31 2.44 -13.15
CA GLN A 24 11.94 1.57 -14.26
C GLN A 24 13.15 1.32 -15.18
N PRO A 25 13.27 0.11 -15.77
CA PRO A 25 14.43 -0.24 -16.61
C PRO A 25 14.68 0.71 -17.79
N CYS A 26 13.61 1.29 -18.35
CA CYS A 26 13.72 2.24 -19.46
C CYS A 26 14.36 3.58 -19.08
N PHE A 27 14.51 3.87 -17.79
CA PHE A 27 15.15 5.10 -17.28
C PHE A 27 16.51 4.85 -16.63
N ALA A 28 17.08 3.64 -16.76
CA ALA A 28 18.33 3.28 -16.09
C ALA A 28 19.54 4.15 -16.48
N ASP A 29 19.54 4.68 -17.71
CA ASP A 29 20.63 5.50 -18.26
C ASP A 29 20.40 7.02 -18.09
N TYR A 30 19.39 7.44 -17.33
CA TYR A 30 19.00 8.84 -17.22
C TYR A 30 19.22 9.44 -15.82
N ASP A 31 19.53 10.74 -15.83
CA ASP A 31 19.44 11.70 -14.73
C ASP A 31 18.26 11.49 -13.78
N PHE A 32 18.46 11.13 -12.51
CA PHE A 32 17.47 11.32 -11.46
C PHE A 32 17.92 12.35 -10.43
N TYR A 33 17.14 13.41 -10.27
CA TYR A 33 17.39 14.50 -9.33
C TYR A 33 16.45 14.36 -8.12
N ALA A 34 16.97 13.80 -7.02
CA ALA A 34 16.22 13.66 -5.78
C ALA A 34 15.97 15.02 -5.10
N HIS A 35 14.88 15.12 -4.36
CA HIS A 35 14.56 16.32 -3.57
C HIS A 35 15.58 16.58 -2.44
N THR A 36 16.16 15.52 -1.88
CA THR A 36 17.14 15.58 -0.79
C THR A 36 18.21 14.51 -1.03
N GLU A 37 19.46 14.93 -1.15
CA GLU A 37 20.58 14.01 -1.37
C GLU A 37 20.79 13.08 -0.17
N GLY A 38 21.14 11.81 -0.45
CA GLY A 38 21.36 10.79 0.58
C GLY A 38 20.08 10.27 1.25
N VAL A 39 18.89 10.73 0.84
CA VAL A 39 17.60 10.26 1.33
C VAL A 39 16.84 9.58 0.20
N PRO A 40 16.19 8.41 0.42
CA PRO A 40 15.34 7.79 -0.59
C PRO A 40 14.28 8.76 -1.12
N ALA A 41 13.97 8.69 -2.41
CA ALA A 41 12.93 9.52 -2.99
C ALA A 41 11.58 9.24 -2.31
N ILE A 42 10.78 10.28 -2.06
CA ILE A 42 9.44 10.13 -1.47
C ILE A 42 8.59 9.16 -2.31
N SER A 43 8.74 9.21 -3.64
CA SER A 43 8.05 8.30 -4.56
C SER A 43 8.42 6.82 -4.35
N GLU A 44 9.68 6.50 -4.03
CA GLU A 44 10.11 5.13 -3.70
C GLU A 44 9.50 4.66 -2.39
N GLN A 45 9.51 5.52 -1.37
CA GLN A 45 8.90 5.22 -0.07
C GLN A 45 7.40 4.95 -0.23
N LEU A 46 6.71 5.82 -0.97
CA LEU A 46 5.28 5.65 -1.28
C LEU A 46 5.03 4.36 -2.06
N PHE A 47 5.87 4.01 -3.04
CA PHE A 47 5.72 2.75 -3.78
C PHE A 47 5.85 1.50 -2.88
N GLN A 48 6.77 1.52 -1.91
CA GLN A 48 7.03 0.39 -1.03
C GLN A 48 5.94 0.17 0.03
N SER A 49 5.29 1.24 0.51
CA SER A 49 4.30 1.15 1.60
C SER A 49 2.88 1.52 1.22
N GLY A 50 2.69 2.09 0.03
CA GLY A 50 1.40 2.63 -0.42
C GLY A 50 0.51 1.58 -1.07
N LEU A 51 -0.79 1.76 -0.90
CA LEU A 51 -1.82 0.85 -1.39
C LEU A 51 -2.95 1.66 -2.05
N CYS A 52 -3.26 1.35 -3.31
CA CYS A 52 -4.46 1.81 -3.97
C CYS A 52 -5.65 0.91 -3.59
N LEU A 53 -6.71 1.55 -3.13
CA LEU A 53 -8.00 0.94 -2.85
C LEU A 53 -8.98 1.21 -4.00
N PRO A 54 -10.04 0.40 -4.16
CA PRO A 54 -11.13 0.72 -5.06
C PRO A 54 -11.74 2.08 -4.72
N SER A 55 -11.85 2.95 -5.72
CA SER A 55 -12.38 4.31 -5.56
C SER A 55 -13.20 4.74 -6.79
N THR A 56 -13.76 3.79 -7.53
CA THR A 56 -14.54 4.08 -8.73
C THR A 56 -15.89 4.69 -8.36
N THR A 57 -16.45 5.51 -9.25
CA THR A 57 -17.80 6.09 -9.07
C THR A 57 -18.91 5.04 -9.09
N SER A 58 -18.60 3.81 -9.49
CA SER A 58 -19.53 2.68 -9.50
C SER A 58 -19.66 1.98 -8.15
N LEU A 59 -18.84 2.32 -7.15
CA LEU A 59 -18.94 1.73 -5.82
C LEU A 59 -20.23 2.16 -5.13
N THR A 60 -20.99 1.18 -4.67
CA THR A 60 -22.11 1.40 -3.76
C THR A 60 -21.61 1.69 -2.35
N ASP A 61 -22.46 2.32 -1.52
CA ASP A 61 -22.14 2.58 -0.11
C ASP A 61 -21.84 1.29 0.67
N VAL A 62 -22.49 0.18 0.30
CA VAL A 62 -22.28 -1.15 0.91
C VAL A 62 -20.89 -1.68 0.57
N GLU A 63 -20.48 -1.61 -0.70
CA GLU A 63 -19.15 -2.04 -1.13
C GLU A 63 -18.06 -1.16 -0.53
N LEU A 64 -18.25 0.17 -0.50
CA LEU A 64 -17.33 1.09 0.16
C LEU A 64 -17.17 0.75 1.65
N SER A 65 -18.28 0.49 2.34
CA SER A 65 -18.28 0.08 3.74
C SER A 65 -17.53 -1.24 3.95
N GLN A 66 -17.70 -2.21 3.05
CA GLN A 66 -16.96 -3.47 3.07
C GLN A 66 -15.45 -3.26 2.91
N VAL A 67 -15.02 -2.39 1.99
CA VAL A 67 -13.61 -2.03 1.80
C VAL A 67 -13.02 -1.45 3.08
N VAL A 68 -13.69 -0.44 3.67
CA VAL A 68 -13.23 0.23 4.90
C VAL A 68 -13.17 -0.75 6.07
N GLN A 69 -14.21 -1.56 6.27
CA GLN A 69 -14.28 -2.51 7.37
C GLN A 69 -13.20 -3.59 7.25
N THR A 70 -13.00 -4.13 6.04
CA THR A 70 -11.98 -5.15 5.78
C THR A 70 -10.58 -4.62 6.10
N LEU A 71 -10.24 -3.44 5.56
CA LEU A 71 -8.94 -2.81 5.79
C LEU A 71 -8.71 -2.52 7.29
N THR A 72 -9.71 -1.96 7.97
CA THR A 72 -9.61 -1.62 9.40
C THR A 72 -9.41 -2.87 10.26
N THR A 73 -10.08 -3.96 9.91
CA THR A 73 -9.95 -5.26 10.60
C THR A 73 -8.54 -5.82 10.44
N ILE A 74 -8.02 -5.83 9.21
CA ILE A 74 -6.65 -6.30 8.90
C ILE A 74 -5.62 -5.49 9.69
N ILE A 75 -5.67 -4.15 9.60
CA ILE A 75 -4.71 -3.27 10.28
C ILE A 75 -4.78 -3.45 11.80
N SER A 76 -5.98 -3.54 12.37
CA SER A 76 -6.16 -3.75 13.81
C SER A 76 -5.60 -5.09 14.28
N GLY A 77 -5.72 -6.14 13.47
CA GLY A 77 -5.13 -7.46 13.74
C GLY A 77 -3.59 -7.42 13.78
N ILE A 78 -2.98 -6.69 12.85
CA ILE A 78 -1.52 -6.51 12.78
C ILE A 78 -1.01 -5.76 14.01
N THR A 79 -1.68 -4.67 14.42
CA THR A 79 -1.27 -3.87 15.58
C THR A 79 -1.32 -4.67 16.88
N LYS A 80 -2.33 -5.54 17.06
CA LYS A 80 -2.43 -6.42 18.23
C LYS A 80 -1.31 -7.46 18.28
N GLN A 81 -0.98 -8.10 17.16
CA GLN A 81 0.13 -9.06 17.08
C GLN A 81 1.51 -8.42 17.35
N LYS A 82 1.68 -7.12 17.11
CA LYS A 82 2.93 -6.41 17.40
C LYS A 82 3.08 -6.02 18.88
N MET A 83 2.01 -6.07 19.68
CA MET A 83 2.02 -5.76 21.12
C MET A 83 2.21 -7.00 22.01
N GLU A 84 1.80 -8.19 21.57
CA GLU A 84 2.06 -9.45 22.29
C GLU A 84 3.53 -9.95 22.39
N PRO A 85 4.51 -9.53 21.56
CA PRO A 85 5.91 -9.99 21.71
C PRO A 85 6.66 -9.37 22.90
N ILE A 86 6.07 -8.41 23.63
CA ILE A 86 6.76 -7.65 24.69
C ILE A 86 6.49 -8.23 26.10
N MET A 87 5.70 -9.30 26.22
CA MET A 87 5.41 -9.96 27.51
C MET A 87 5.85 -11.44 27.57
N GLN A 88 7.06 -11.74 27.07
CA GLN A 88 7.81 -12.96 27.42
C GLN A 88 9.25 -12.62 27.75
#